data_AF-A0A9J5ZHR9-F1
#
_entry.id   AF-A0A9J5ZHR9-F1
#
_cell.length_a   1.000
_cell.length_b   1.000
_cell.length_c   1.000
_cell.angle_alpha   90.00
_cell.angle_beta   90.00
_cell.angle_gamma   90.00
#
_symmetry.space_group_name_H-M   'P 1'
#
loop_
_entity.id
_entity.type
_entity.pdbx_description
1 polymer ?
#
loop_
_entity_poly.entity_id
_entity_poly.type
_entity_poly.pdbx_seq_one_letter_code
_entity_poly.pdbx_strand_id
1 'polypeptide(L)' 'MDKDIPFGGKILVFEGDFRQVLHVVPKSTRAETVDASLVRSYLWPLMEKIQLSTNMRARTD' A
#
# COMPACT_ATOMS: atom_id res chain seq x y z
N MET A 1 11.66 12.36 21.78
CA MET A 1 11.10 13.55 21.13
C MET A 1 10.69 13.11 19.73
N ASP A 2 9.81 12.12 19.60
CA ASP A 2 9.69 11.35 18.34
C ASP A 2 8.25 10.96 18.02
N LYS A 3 7.28 11.72 18.54
CA LYS A 3 5.85 11.43 18.29
C LYS A 3 5.43 11.67 16.85
N ASP A 4 6.20 12.47 16.10
CA ASP A 4 5.86 12.90 14.76
C ASP A 4 6.52 12.05 13.66
N ILE A 5 7.42 11.14 14.02
CA ILE A 5 8.07 10.23 13.06
C ILE A 5 7.15 9.01 12.86
N PRO A 6 6.70 8.72 11.64
CA PRO A 6 5.90 7.52 11.38
C PRO A 6 6.56 6.27 11.94
N PHE A 7 5.76 5.44 12.63
CA PHE A 7 6.20 4.17 13.23
C PHE A 7 7.41 4.29 14.19
N GLY A 8 7.65 5.48 14.78
CA GLY A 8 8.76 5.70 15.71
C GLY A 8 10.13 5.57 15.06
N GLY A 9 10.24 5.88 13.76
CA GLY A 9 11.49 5.82 13.01
C GLY A 9 11.91 4.42 12.57
N LYS A 10 11.04 3.41 12.73
CA LYS A 10 11.30 2.07 12.20
C LYS A 10 11.17 2.05 10.69
N ILE A 11 12.09 1.36 10.03
CA ILE A 11 11.97 1.04 8.61
C ILE A 11 10.84 0.02 8.46
N LEU A 12 9.81 0.37 7.70
CA LEU A 12 8.72 -0.53 7.30
C LEU A 12 8.79 -0.76 5.80
N VAL A 13 8.62 -2.01 5.38
CA VAL A 13 8.49 -2.40 3.99
C VAL A 13 7.08 -2.91 3.78
N PHE A 14 6.36 -2.30 2.84
CA PHE A 14 5.04 -2.74 2.41
C PHE A 14 5.19 -3.42 1.05
N GLU A 15 4.75 -4.66 0.97
CA GLU A 15 4.77 -5.45 -0.26
C GLU A 15 3.35 -5.88 -0.60
N GLY A 16 3.02 -5.86 -1.89
CA GLY A 16 1.71 -6.25 -2.39
C GLY A 16 1.53 -5.83 -3.84
N ASP A 17 0.50 -6.37 -4.50
CA ASP A 17 0.09 -5.92 -5.82
C ASP A 17 -1.17 -5.06 -5.67
N PHE A 18 -1.06 -3.75 -5.85
CA PHE A 18 -2.18 -2.81 -5.75
C PHE A 18 -3.22 -2.97 -6.86
N ARG A 19 -2.98 -3.86 -7.83
CA ARG A 19 -3.98 -4.30 -8.82
C ARG A 19 -4.84 -5.45 -8.31
N GLN A 20 -4.56 -5.99 -7.12
CA GLN A 20 -5.43 -6.93 -6.42
C GLN A 20 -6.71 -6.24 -5.92
N VAL A 21 -7.67 -7.04 -5.47
CA VAL A 21 -8.95 -6.58 -4.94
C VAL A 21 -8.73 -5.62 -3.76
N LEU A 22 -9.50 -4.54 -3.72
CA LEU A 22 -9.45 -3.56 -2.62
C LEU A 22 -9.87 -4.19 -1.28
N HIS A 23 -9.48 -3.54 -0.19
CA HIS A 23 -9.88 -3.94 1.15
C HIS A 23 -11.40 -3.98 1.29
N VAL A 24 -11.92 -5.00 1.97
CA VAL A 24 -13.35 -5.08 2.28
C VAL A 24 -13.65 -4.15 3.45
N VAL A 25 -14.40 -3.09 3.18
CA VAL A 25 -14.94 -2.21 4.22
C VAL A 25 -16.45 -2.48 4.33
N PRO A 26 -16.93 -3.10 5.43
CA PRO A 26 -18.34 -3.47 5.54
C PRO A 26 -19.26 -2.26 5.45
N LYS A 27 -20.33 -2.39 4.65
CA LYS A 27 -21.36 -1.34 4.45
C LYS A 27 -20.82 -0.02 3.88
N SER A 28 -19.64 -0.03 3.26
CA SER A 28 -19.09 1.18 2.64
C SER A 28 -19.55 1.34 1.20
N THR A 29 -19.59 2.59 0.77
CA THR A 29 -19.60 2.96 -0.64
C THR A 29 -18.24 2.68 -1.29
N ARG A 30 -18.21 2.64 -2.62
CA ARG A 30 -16.97 2.50 -3.39
C ARG A 30 -15.97 3.63 -3.09
N ALA A 31 -16.46 4.85 -2.87
CA ALA A 31 -15.60 6.00 -2.56
C ALA A 31 -14.90 5.79 -1.21
N GLU A 32 -15.65 5.39 -0.18
CA GLU A 32 -15.10 5.10 1.15
C GLU A 32 -14.13 3.91 1.13
N THR A 33 -14.41 2.86 0.34
CA THR A 33 -13.45 1.75 0.15
C THR A 33 -12.13 2.23 -0.47
N VAL A 34 -12.21 3.13 -1.46
CA VAL A 34 -11.02 3.71 -2.08
C VAL A 34 -10.28 4.61 -1.09
N ASP A 35 -10.98 5.44 -0.33
CA ASP A 35 -10.37 6.34 0.66
C ASP A 35 -9.70 5.58 1.82
N ALA A 36 -10.19 4.39 2.15
CA ALA A 36 -9.53 3.49 3.12
C ALA A 36 -8.26 2.81 2.58
N SER A 37 -7.95 2.94 1.27
CA SER A 37 -6.78 2.28 0.68
C SER A 37 -5.47 2.99 1.04
N LEU A 38 -4.37 2.22 1.06
CA LEU A 38 -3.03 2.75 1.32
C LEU A 38 -2.63 3.85 0.32
N VAL A 39 -3.07 3.76 -0.93
CA VAL A 39 -2.78 4.77 -1.96
C VAL A 39 -3.45 6.13 -1.71
N ARG A 40 -4.48 6.18 -0.86
CA ARG A 40 -5.15 7.42 -0.41
C ARG A 40 -4.64 7.90 0.95
N SER A 41 -3.80 7.11 1.63
CA SER A 41 -3.24 7.46 2.93
C SER A 41 -2.27 8.64 2.83
N TYR A 42 -2.22 9.47 3.88
CA TYR A 42 -1.21 10.52 4.05
C TYR A 42 0.23 9.96 4.08
N LEU A 43 0.39 8.66 4.36
CA LEU A 43 1.68 7.97 4.33
C LEU A 43 2.19 7.76 2.91
N TRP A 44 1.30 7.60 1.93
CA TRP A 44 1.67 7.30 0.54
C TRP A 44 2.72 8.23 -0.10
N PRO A 45 2.63 9.58 0.05
CA PRO A 45 3.68 10.47 -0.45
C PRO A 45 4.99 10.40 0.32
N LEU A 46 5.01 9.86 1.54
CA LEU A 46 6.22 9.71 2.36
C LEU A 46 7.00 8.42 2.03
N MET A 47 6.41 7.52 1.26
CA MET A 47 6.97 6.21 0.95
C MET A 47 7.80 6.23 -0.34
N GLU A 48 8.93 5.54 -0.31
CA GLU A 48 9.65 5.18 -1.52
C GLU A 48 8.91 4.07 -2.27
N LYS A 49 8.78 4.23 -3.60
CA LYS A 49 8.04 3.30 -4.45
C LYS A 49 9.02 2.49 -5.28
N ILE A 50 9.06 1.20 -5.00
CA ILE A 50 9.89 0.24 -5.73
C ILE A 50 8.95 -0.73 -6.45
N GLN A 51 9.18 -0.94 -7.74
CA GLN A 51 8.33 -1.80 -8.57
C GLN A 51 9.13 -2.99 -9.10
N LEU A 52 8.61 -4.19 -8.88
CA LEU A 52 9.11 -5.40 -9.55
C LEU A 52 8.53 -5.44 -10.97
N SER A 53 9.40 -5.42 -11.98
CA SER A 53 9.02 -5.40 -13.40
C SER A 53 9.00 -6.78 -14.04
N THR A 54 9.69 -7.76 -13.45
CA THR A 54 9.82 -9.08 -14.04
C THR A 54 9.01 -10.11 -13.27
N ASN A 55 8.03 -10.71 -13.94
CA ASN A 55 7.33 -11.89 -13.43
C ASN A 55 8.22 -13.12 -13.62
N MET A 56 8.81 -13.62 -12.55
CA MET A 56 9.69 -14.79 -12.59
C MET A 56 8.92 -16.10 -12.85
N ARG A 57 7.64 -16.16 -12.48
CA ARG A 57 6.79 -17.36 -12.64
C ARG A 57 6.38 -17.58 -14.09
N ALA A 58 5.98 -16.52 -14.77
CA ALA A 58 5.54 -16.57 -16.17
C ALA A 58 6.69 -16.67 -17.19
N ARG A 59 7.92 -16.95 -16.75
CA ARG A 59 9.09 -17.12 -17.65
C ARG A 59 9.11 -18.47 -18.35
N THR A 60 8.44 -19.47 -17.77
CA THR A 60 8.44 -20.86 -18.24
C THR A 60 7.08 -21.31 -18.77
N ASP A 61 6.11 -20.39 -18.83
CA ASP A 61 4.80 -20.61 -19.46
C ASP A 61 4.94 -20.37 -20.98
#